data_AF-A0A847WPA1-F1
#
_entry.id   AF-A0A847WPA1-F1
#
_cell.length_a   1.000
_cell.length_b   1.000
_cell.length_c   1.000
_cell.angle_alpha   90.00
_cell.angle_beta   90.00
_cell.angle_gamma   90.00
#
_symmetry.space_group_name_H-M   'P 1'
#
loop_
_entity.id
_entity.type
_entity.pdbx_description
1 polymer ?
#
loop_
_entity_poly.entity_id
_entity_poly.type
_entity_poly.pdbx_seq_one_letter_code
_entity_poly.pdbx_strand_id
1 'polypeptide(L)'
;LERLVNLEGCMQKELAEACEVEPATITSILPSMEKKGLIKREPIIQESGTRSLSVRLTEKGKEKEREVANVFNQVESLSFKGFSQEEKETFLNLLERVYQNIK
;
A
#
# COMPACT_ATOMS: atom_id res chain seq x y z
N LEU A 1 0.45 -0.01 2.05
CA LEU A 1 0.00 -0.53 3.37
C LEU A 1 -1.41 -1.10 3.26
N GLU A 2 -2.32 -0.40 2.59
CA GLU A 2 -3.66 -0.88 2.23
C GLU A 2 -3.67 -2.31 1.64
N ARG A 3 -2.75 -2.63 0.71
CA ARG A 3 -2.63 -4.01 0.16
C ARG A 3 -2.19 -5.09 1.17
N LEU A 4 -1.49 -4.72 2.25
CA LEU A 4 -1.14 -5.65 3.34
C LEU A 4 -2.30 -5.88 4.31
N VAL A 5 -3.25 -4.93 4.39
CA VAL A 5 -4.47 -5.06 5.19
C VAL A 5 -5.44 -6.02 4.49
N ASN A 6 -5.56 -5.92 3.17
CA ASN A 6 -6.55 -6.68 2.41
C ASN A 6 -6.18 -8.16 2.15
N LEU A 7 -4.92 -8.57 2.37
CA LEU A 7 -4.44 -9.91 2.01
C LEU A 7 -4.00 -10.79 3.20
N GLU A 8 -4.12 -10.32 4.45
CA GLU A 8 -3.56 -10.97 5.66
C GLU A 8 -2.04 -11.29 5.60
N GLY A 9 -1.38 -10.77 4.57
CA GLY A 9 0.02 -10.98 4.24
C GLY A 9 0.19 -11.07 2.72
N CYS A 10 1.34 -10.66 2.20
CA CYS A 10 1.65 -10.85 0.79
C CYS A 10 3.14 -11.08 0.58
N MET A 11 3.50 -11.63 -0.57
CA MET A 11 4.89 -11.85 -0.91
C MET A 11 5.60 -10.51 -1.13
N GLN A 12 6.85 -10.43 -0.71
CA GLN A 12 7.67 -9.23 -0.93
C GLN A 12 7.73 -8.81 -2.41
N LYS A 13 7.68 -9.76 -3.35
CA LYS A 13 7.64 -9.47 -4.78
C LYS A 13 6.32 -8.78 -5.17
N GLU A 14 5.19 -9.29 -4.66
CA GLU A 14 3.87 -8.71 -4.90
C GLU A 14 3.75 -7.30 -4.32
N LEU A 15 4.47 -6.99 -3.24
CA LEU A 15 4.57 -5.64 -2.67
C LEU A 15 5.27 -4.64 -3.61
N ALA A 16 6.32 -5.07 -4.32
CA ALA A 16 7.03 -4.21 -5.25
C ALA A 16 6.12 -3.83 -6.43
N GLU A 17 5.48 -4.83 -7.01
CA GLU A 17 4.47 -4.66 -8.06
C GLU A 17 3.29 -3.81 -7.55
N ALA A 18 2.87 -4.02 -6.30
CA ALA A 18 1.75 -3.30 -5.71
C ALA A 18 1.98 -1.81 -5.55
N CYS A 19 3.19 -1.46 -5.14
CA CYS A 19 3.55 -0.08 -4.86
C CYS A 19 4.14 0.61 -6.09
N GLU A 20 4.18 -0.07 -7.24
CA GLU A 20 4.85 0.41 -8.46
C GLU A 20 6.28 0.91 -8.18
N VAL A 21 7.01 0.20 -7.31
CA VAL A 21 8.41 0.51 -6.97
C VAL A 21 9.33 -0.65 -7.30
N GLU A 22 10.62 -0.34 -7.48
CA GLU A 22 11.62 -1.37 -7.70
C GLU A 22 11.71 -2.37 -6.52
N PRO A 23 11.96 -3.67 -6.79
CA PRO A 23 12.17 -4.67 -5.74
C PRO A 23 13.29 -4.31 -4.74
N ALA A 24 14.31 -3.59 -5.20
CA ALA A 24 15.39 -3.09 -4.36
C ALA A 24 14.89 -2.09 -3.30
N THR A 25 13.95 -1.21 -3.66
CA THR A 25 13.31 -0.24 -2.77
C THR A 25 12.50 -0.92 -1.68
N ILE A 26 11.71 -1.96 -2.02
CA ILE A 26 11.02 -2.76 -1.00
C ILE A 26 12.03 -3.44 -0.08
N THR A 27 13.07 -4.06 -0.64
CA THR A 27 14.08 -4.79 0.12
C THR A 27 14.81 -3.90 1.14
N SER A 28 15.00 -2.61 0.82
CA SER A 28 15.63 -1.65 1.74
C SER A 28 14.68 -1.09 2.80
N ILE A 29 13.39 -0.93 2.50
CA ILE A 29 12.40 -0.33 3.41
C ILE A 29 11.86 -1.33 4.44
N LEU A 30 11.59 -2.57 4.03
CA LEU A 30 10.95 -3.56 4.91
C LEU A 30 11.73 -3.85 6.22
N PRO A 31 13.08 -3.99 6.23
CA PRO A 31 13.82 -4.16 7.48
C PRO A 31 13.59 -3.03 8.48
N SER A 32 13.48 -1.78 8.00
CA SER A 32 13.20 -0.63 8.86
C SER A 32 11.79 -0.69 9.44
N MET A 33 10.80 -1.08 8.64
CA MET A 33 9.42 -1.25 9.09
C MET A 33 9.30 -2.38 10.12
N GLU A 34 10.01 -3.49 9.92
CA GLU A 34 10.06 -4.60 10.88
C GLU A 34 10.74 -4.19 12.18
N LYS A 35 11.87 -3.47 12.12
CA LYS A 35 12.55 -2.92 13.30
C LYS A 35 11.65 -1.98 14.11
N LYS A 36 10.77 -1.22 13.44
CA LYS A 36 9.76 -0.37 14.09
C LYS A 36 8.57 -1.15 14.66
N GLY A 37 8.52 -2.46 14.42
CA GLY A 37 7.45 -3.35 14.85
C GLY A 37 6.15 -3.17 14.08
N LEU A 38 6.19 -2.60 12.87
CA LEU A 38 5.01 -2.35 12.04
C LEU A 38 4.62 -3.58 11.21
N ILE A 39 5.61 -4.38 10.84
CA ILE A 39 5.42 -5.61 10.06
C ILE A 39 6.17 -6.77 10.70
N LYS A 40 5.80 -7.97 10.28
CA LYS A 40 6.55 -9.20 10.50
C LYS A 40 6.84 -9.85 9.15
N ARG A 41 8.08 -10.32 8.98
CA ARG A 41 8.49 -11.10 7.80
C ARG A 41 8.70 -12.55 8.18
N GLU A 42 8.14 -13.46 7.39
CA GLU A 42 8.24 -14.89 7.64
C GLU A 42 8.64 -15.64 6.36
N PRO A 43 9.60 -16.58 6.45
CA PRO A 43 9.92 -17.43 5.32
C PRO A 43 8.75 -18.36 5.02
N ILE A 44 8.37 -18.42 3.75
CA ILE A 44 7.37 -19.35 3.21
C ILE A 44 8.01 -20.18 2.09
N ILE A 45 7.47 -21.38 1.87
CA ILE A 45 7.82 -22.23 0.73
C ILE A 45 6.63 -22.19 -0.21
N GLN A 46 6.85 -21.73 -1.44
CA GLN A 46 5.83 -21.76 -2.49
C GLN A 46 5.60 -23.20 -2.97
N GLU A 47 4.49 -23.46 -3.64
CA GLU A 47 4.19 -24.76 -4.27
C GLU A 47 5.29 -25.22 -5.23
N SER A 48 5.98 -24.27 -5.87
CA SER A 48 7.14 -24.52 -6.73
C SER A 48 8.42 -24.97 -5.98
N GLY A 49 8.38 -25.08 -4.65
CA GLY A 49 9.54 -25.36 -3.80
C GLY A 49 10.46 -24.15 -3.59
N THR A 50 10.16 -23.00 -4.20
CA THR A 50 10.95 -21.77 -4.08
C THR A 50 10.71 -21.12 -2.73
N ARG A 51 11.79 -20.74 -2.03
CA ARG A 51 11.70 -19.97 -0.78
C ARG A 51 11.34 -18.53 -1.05
N SER A 52 10.46 -17.95 -0.24
CA SER A 52 10.03 -16.56 -0.34
C SER A 52 9.77 -15.96 1.04
N LEU A 53 9.60 -14.64 1.09
CA LEU A 53 9.25 -13.94 2.31
C LEU A 53 7.82 -13.43 2.20
N SER A 54 6.97 -13.90 3.11
CA SER A 54 5.67 -13.32 3.39
C SER A 54 5.85 -12.13 4.33
N VAL A 55 5.16 -11.04 4.03
CA VAL A 55 5.16 -9.81 4.82
C VAL A 55 3.75 -9.58 5.32
N ARG A 56 3.58 -9.37 6.62
CA ARG A 56 2.26 -9.09 7.24
C ARG A 56 2.33 -7.95 8.25
N LEU A 57 1.23 -7.23 8.42
CA LEU A 57 1.13 -6.19 9.45
C LEU A 57 1.06 -6.82 10.84
N THR A 58 1.74 -6.21 11.81
CA THR A 58 1.50 -6.47 13.23
C THR A 58 0.27 -5.69 13.69
N GLU A 59 -0.20 -5.91 14.92
CA GLU A 59 -1.27 -5.07 15.49
C GLU A 59 -0.88 -3.59 15.55
N LYS A 60 0.37 -3.29 15.93
CA LYS A 60 0.92 -1.93 15.86
C LYS A 60 0.92 -1.38 14.42
N GLY A 61 1.23 -2.24 13.45
CA GLY A 61 1.16 -1.91 12.02
C GLY A 61 -0.25 -1.54 11.58
N LYS A 62 -1.26 -2.33 11.97
CA LYS A 62 -2.68 -2.08 11.66
C LYS A 62 -3.18 -0.81 12.32
N GLU A 63 -2.81 -0.55 13.56
CA GLU A 63 -3.17 0.71 14.23
C GLU A 63 -2.58 1.92 13.50
N LYS A 64 -1.29 1.85 13.13
CA LYS A 64 -0.65 2.94 12.39
C LYS A 64 -1.24 3.14 11.00
N GLU A 65 -1.64 2.06 10.34
CA GLU A 65 -2.31 2.11 9.05
C GLU A 65 -3.66 2.85 9.16
N ARG A 66 -4.46 2.57 10.20
CA ARG A 66 -5.71 3.30 10.46
C ARG A 66 -5.49 4.79 10.68
N GLU A 67 -4.45 5.18 11.42
CA GLU A 67 -4.10 6.59 11.59
C GLU A 67 -3.78 7.26 10.25
N VAL A 68 -3.00 6.58 9.41
CA VAL A 68 -2.62 7.09 8.08
C VAL A 68 -3.86 7.21 7.18
N ALA A 69 -4.72 6.18 7.15
CA ALA A 69 -5.97 6.19 6.39
C ALA A 69 -6.87 7.36 6.80
N ASN A 70 -6.98 7.65 8.10
CA ASN A 70 -7.73 8.80 8.60
C ASN A 70 -7.17 10.13 8.09
N VAL A 71 -5.84 10.29 8.05
CA VAL A 71 -5.22 11.50 7.49
C VAL A 71 -5.52 11.63 5.99
N PHE A 72 -5.42 10.54 5.23
CA PHE A 72 -5.77 10.54 3.81
C PHE A 72 -7.24 10.93 3.57
N ASN A 73 -8.17 10.36 4.32
CA ASN A 73 -9.60 10.70 4.24
C ASN A 73 -9.87 12.18 4.55
N GLN A 74 -9.17 12.75 5.53
CA GLN A 74 -9.26 14.17 5.84
C GLN A 74 -8.75 15.05 4.70
N VAL A 75 -7.59 14.71 4.14
CA VAL A 75 -7.03 15.43 2.99
C VAL A 75 -7.94 15.34 1.78
N GLU A 76 -8.48 14.16 1.49
CA GLU A 76 -9.44 13.96 0.39
C GLU A 76 -10.70 14.81 0.60
N SER A 77 -11.29 14.77 1.80
CA SER A 77 -12.48 15.55 2.13
C SER A 77 -12.25 17.06 2.00
N LEU A 78 -11.07 17.54 2.41
CA LEU A 78 -10.69 18.95 2.23
C LEU A 78 -10.45 19.30 0.76
N SER A 79 -9.83 18.40 -0.01
CA SER A 79 -9.51 18.62 -1.43
C SER A 79 -10.75 18.75 -2.30
N PHE A 80 -11.81 18.01 -1.96
CA PHE A 80 -13.10 18.04 -2.66
C PHE A 80 -14.17 18.85 -1.92
N LYS A 81 -13.78 19.70 -0.97
CA LYS A 81 -14.74 20.54 -0.25
C LYS A 81 -15.48 21.46 -1.23
N GLY A 82 -16.79 21.30 -1.31
CA GLY A 82 -17.66 22.08 -2.19
C GLY A 82 -17.88 21.48 -3.58
N PHE A 83 -17.30 20.31 -3.86
CA PHE A 83 -17.61 19.53 -5.07
C PHE A 83 -18.87 18.69 -4.83
N SER A 84 -19.69 18.52 -5.86
CA SER A 84 -20.68 17.45 -5.92
C SER A 84 -19.99 16.08 -6.13
N GLN A 85 -20.75 15.01 -5.91
CA GLN A 85 -20.26 13.66 -6.18
C GLN A 85 -19.94 13.48 -7.68
N GLU A 86 -20.77 14.01 -8.58
CA GLU A 86 -20.55 13.95 -10.03
C GLU A 86 -19.30 14.74 -10.46
N GLU A 87 -19.06 15.91 -9.85
CA GLU A 87 -17.88 16.74 -10.12
C GLU A 87 -16.60 16.03 -9.67
N LYS A 88 -16.64 15.41 -8.49
CA LYS A 88 -15.53 14.59 -7.97
C LYS A 88 -15.23 13.42 -8.91
N GLU A 89 -16.23 12.66 -9.32
CA GLU A 89 -16.06 11.53 -10.25
C GLU A 89 -15.51 11.99 -11.61
N THR A 90 -16.02 13.10 -12.13
CA THR A 90 -15.52 13.69 -13.38
C THR A 90 -14.05 14.09 -13.25
N PHE A 91 -13.67 14.75 -12.15
CA PHE A 91 -12.29 15.14 -11.89
C PHE A 91 -11.36 13.92 -11.82
N LEU A 92 -11.74 12.88 -11.07
CA LEU A 92 -10.95 11.65 -10.95
C LEU A 92 -10.75 10.96 -12.32
N ASN A 93 -11.80 10.88 -13.14
CA ASN A 93 -11.70 10.33 -14.49
C ASN A 93 -10.77 11.13 -15.40
N LEU A 94 -10.79 12.46 -15.31
CA LEU A 94 -9.89 13.33 -16.07
C LEU A 94 -8.44 13.18 -15.59
N LEU A 95 -8.22 13.11 -14.28
CA LEU A 95 -6.89 12.92 -13.70
C LEU A 95 -6.29 11.56 -14.08
N GLU A 96 -7.09 10.50 -14.07
CA GLU A 96 -6.66 9.17 -14.52
C GLU A 96 -6.19 9.19 -15.98
N ARG A 97 -6.92 9.89 -16.87
CA ARG A 97 -6.49 10.03 -18.27
C ARG A 97 -5.17 10.80 -18.40
N VAL A 98 -4.94 11.82 -17.57
CA VAL A 98 -3.65 12.53 -17.52
C VAL A 98 -2.55 11.60 -17.03
N TYR A 99 -2.80 10.82 -15.98
CA TYR A 99 -1.85 9.85 -15.44
C TYR A 99 -1.42 8.83 -16.50
N GLN A 100 -2.36 8.25 -17.24
CA GLN A 100 -2.08 7.29 -18.31
C GLN A 100 -1.27 7.88 -19.48
N ASN A 101 -1.31 9.19 -19.69
CA ASN A 101 -0.50 9.84 -20.73
C ASN A 101 0.97 10.07 -20.31
N ILE A 102 1.26 10.09 -19.01
CA ILE A 102 2.59 10.40 -18.46
C ILE A 102 3.31 9.12 -18.00
N LYS A 103 2.58 8.04 -17.78
CA LYS A 103 3.11 6.70 -17.51
C LYS A 103 3.83 6.13 -18.73
#